data_AF-A0A968C6F7-F1
#
_entry.id   AF-A0A968C6F7-F1
#
_cell.length_a   1.000
_cell.length_b   1.000
_cell.length_c   1.000
_cell.angle_alpha   90.00
_cell.angle_beta   90.00
_cell.angle_gamma   90.00
#
_symmetry.space_group_name_H-M   'P 1'
#
loop_
_entity.id
_entity.type
_entity.pdbx_description
1 polymer ?
#
loop_
_entity_poly.entity_id
_entity_poly.type
_entity_poly.pdbx_seq_one_letter_code
_entity_poly.pdbx_strand_id
1 'polypeptide(L)'
;MTDDPKRGHPDDLREWRRQHVPVFNDQPMKLGTFGQNCSNGCTMTEAETTFEPTYEHNVKISQLADRLGMEMLIPVGRWKHFGGSTHFNENNLEVYTWATAMACATEEIMVFATSHVPTVHPLL
;
A
#
# COMPACT_ATOMS: atom_id res chain seq x y z
N MET A 1 -31.06 31.25 0.28
CA MET A 1 -30.20 30.19 0.85
C MET A 1 -30.85 28.89 0.43
N THR A 2 -30.53 28.42 -0.78
CA THR A 2 -31.15 27.24 -1.39
C THR A 2 -30.39 26.02 -0.88
N ASP A 3 -31.07 25.14 -0.15
CA ASP A 3 -30.58 23.79 0.13
C ASP A 3 -30.30 23.10 -1.21
N ASP A 4 -29.03 22.76 -1.45
CA ASP A 4 -28.64 21.92 -2.58
C ASP A 4 -29.02 20.47 -2.24
N PRO A 5 -29.98 19.85 -2.95
CA PRO A 5 -30.45 18.50 -2.67
C PRO A 5 -29.36 17.42 -2.87
N LYS A 6 -28.17 17.77 -3.36
CA LYS A 6 -27.02 16.87 -3.48
C LYS A 6 -26.11 16.84 -2.26
N ARG A 7 -26.25 17.77 -1.32
CA ARG A 7 -25.37 17.80 -0.14
C ARG A 7 -25.90 16.84 0.91
N GLY A 8 -25.34 15.63 0.93
CA GLY A 8 -25.59 14.63 1.98
C GLY A 8 -25.39 15.21 3.38
N HIS A 9 -26.01 14.59 4.38
CA HIS A 9 -25.85 15.00 5.78
C HIS A 9 -24.35 15.10 6.13
N PRO A 10 -23.87 16.13 6.84
CA PRO A 10 -22.46 16.29 7.14
C PRO A 10 -21.84 15.10 7.91
N ASP A 11 -22.66 14.32 8.63
CA ASP A 11 -22.26 13.07 9.29
C ASP A 11 -22.39 11.81 8.40
N ASP A 12 -22.67 11.97 7.10
CA ASP A 12 -22.66 10.84 6.17
C ASP A 12 -21.22 10.40 5.88
N LEU A 13 -20.75 9.46 6.68
CA LEU A 13 -19.44 8.83 6.55
C LEU A 13 -19.18 8.24 5.15
N ARG A 14 -20.22 7.84 4.41
CA ARG A 14 -20.05 7.29 3.07
C ARG A 14 -19.71 8.39 2.08
N GLU A 15 -20.44 9.49 2.13
CA GLU A 15 -20.20 10.65 1.28
C GLU A 15 -18.83 11.28 1.60
N TRP A 16 -18.50 11.40 2.88
CA TRP A 16 -17.17 11.87 3.28
C TRP A 16 -16.06 10.99 2.72
N ARG A 17 -16.17 9.65 2.81
CA ARG A 17 -15.18 8.72 2.26
C ARG A 17 -15.04 8.83 0.75
N ARG A 18 -16.16 8.94 0.02
CA ARG A 18 -16.14 9.14 -1.44
C ARG A 18 -15.36 10.38 -1.86
N GLN A 19 -15.41 11.44 -1.05
CA GLN A 19 -14.75 12.72 -1.33
C GLN A 19 -13.28 12.78 -0.88
N HIS A 20 -12.86 11.99 0.12
CA HIS A 20 -11.56 12.17 0.79
C HIS A 20 -10.68 10.92 0.83
N VAL A 21 -11.19 9.74 0.48
CA VAL A 21 -10.44 8.48 0.58
C VAL A 21 -10.31 7.86 -0.81
N PRO A 22 -9.10 7.74 -1.39
CA PRO A 22 -8.88 7.35 -2.78
C PRO A 22 -9.58 6.06 -3.19
N VAL A 23 -9.53 5.04 -2.32
CA VAL A 23 -10.14 3.73 -2.61
C VAL A 23 -11.66 3.79 -2.76
N PHE A 24 -12.32 4.85 -2.27
CA PHE A 24 -13.76 5.07 -2.38
C PHE A 24 -14.16 6.04 -3.50
N ASN A 25 -13.21 6.47 -4.36
CA ASN A 25 -13.51 7.29 -5.53
C ASN A 25 -14.47 6.56 -6.52
N ASP A 26 -14.92 7.24 -7.57
CA ASP A 26 -15.89 6.70 -8.53
C ASP A 26 -15.30 5.72 -9.57
N GLN A 27 -14.00 5.41 -9.54
CA GLN A 27 -13.41 4.40 -10.42
C GLN A 27 -14.03 3.02 -10.14
N PRO A 28 -14.62 2.36 -11.16
CA PRO A 28 -15.27 1.07 -10.98
C PRO A 28 -14.27 -0.07 -10.72
N MET A 29 -13.01 0.11 -11.10
CA MET A 29 -11.91 -0.81 -10.84
C MET A 29 -10.79 -0.06 -10.13
N LYS A 30 -10.33 -0.59 -9.00
CA LYS A 30 -9.21 -0.03 -8.23
C LYS A 30 -7.93 -0.74 -8.61
N LEU A 31 -6.87 0.02 -8.78
CA LEU A 31 -5.54 -0.50 -9.08
C LEU A 31 -4.58 -0.15 -7.95
N GLY A 32 -3.61 -1.04 -7.74
CA GLY A 32 -2.62 -0.85 -6.71
C GLY A 32 -1.41 -1.75 -6.91
N THR A 33 -0.35 -1.43 -6.18
CA THR A 33 0.87 -2.23 -6.18
C THR A 33 0.93 -3.10 -4.93
N PHE A 34 1.56 -4.27 -5.06
CA PHE A 34 1.66 -5.24 -3.98
C PHE A 34 3.05 -5.86 -3.89
N GLY A 35 3.59 -5.95 -2.68
CA GLY A 35 4.78 -6.75 -2.36
C GLY A 35 6.13 -6.12 -2.74
N GLN A 36 6.18 -4.82 -3.06
CA GLN A 36 7.44 -4.09 -3.27
C GLN A 36 8.28 -3.94 -1.99
N ASN A 37 7.73 -4.22 -0.81
CA ASN A 37 8.52 -4.21 0.43
C ASN A 37 9.40 -5.45 0.61
N CYS A 38 9.39 -6.40 -0.34
CA CYS A 38 10.09 -7.68 -0.21
C CYS A 38 10.93 -8.03 -1.44
N SER A 39 12.08 -8.68 -1.25
CA SER A 39 12.96 -9.09 -2.35
C SER A 39 12.27 -10.11 -3.25
N ASN A 40 12.44 -9.95 -4.57
CA ASN A 40 11.75 -10.72 -5.62
C ASN A 40 10.21 -10.54 -5.65
N GLY A 41 9.65 -9.65 -4.81
CA GLY A 41 8.22 -9.38 -4.74
C GLY A 41 7.37 -10.64 -4.67
N CYS A 42 6.56 -10.88 -5.72
CA CYS A 42 5.68 -12.04 -5.82
C CYS A 42 6.18 -13.13 -6.80
N THR A 43 7.45 -13.10 -7.20
CA THR A 43 7.99 -14.02 -8.21
C THR A 43 9.10 -14.90 -7.64
N MET A 44 8.89 -16.22 -7.62
CA MET A 44 9.90 -17.22 -7.22
C MET A 44 10.70 -17.63 -8.46
N THR A 45 11.80 -16.94 -8.75
CA THR A 45 12.61 -17.16 -9.95
C THR A 45 14.10 -16.96 -9.67
N GLU A 46 14.94 -17.57 -10.51
CA GLU A 46 16.40 -17.32 -10.56
C GLU A 46 16.77 -16.28 -11.64
N ALA A 47 15.77 -15.72 -12.33
CA ALA A 47 16.01 -14.65 -13.29
C ALA A 47 16.64 -13.43 -12.62
N GLU A 48 17.62 -12.82 -13.29
CA GLU A 48 18.29 -11.62 -12.79
C GLU A 48 17.30 -10.46 -12.62
N THR A 49 17.49 -9.69 -11.54
CA THR A 49 16.69 -8.51 -11.24
C THR A 49 17.57 -7.43 -10.65
N THR A 50 17.27 -6.17 -10.98
CA THR A 50 17.88 -5.00 -10.34
C THR A 50 17.06 -4.51 -9.15
N PHE A 51 15.92 -5.13 -8.88
CA PHE A 51 15.03 -4.73 -7.82
C PHE A 51 15.50 -5.26 -6.47
N GLU A 52 15.84 -4.33 -5.58
CA GLU A 52 16.04 -4.57 -4.16
C GLU A 52 14.93 -3.88 -3.33
N PRO A 53 14.48 -4.47 -2.21
CA PRO A 53 13.44 -3.89 -1.36
C PRO A 53 14.02 -2.79 -0.44
N THR A 54 14.70 -1.80 -1.01
CA THR A 54 15.24 -0.65 -0.27
C THR A 54 14.17 0.42 -0.08
N TYR A 55 14.41 1.35 0.86
CA TYR A 55 13.53 2.50 1.04
C TYR A 55 13.42 3.32 -0.24
N GLU A 56 14.54 3.62 -0.91
CA GLU A 56 14.61 4.45 -2.11
C GLU A 56 13.83 3.82 -3.28
N HIS A 57 13.91 2.51 -3.46
CA HIS A 57 13.13 1.81 -4.48
C HIS A 57 11.63 1.87 -4.20
N ASN A 58 11.25 1.62 -2.95
CA ASN A 58 9.85 1.66 -2.53
C ASN A 58 9.25 3.07 -2.67
N VAL A 59 9.98 4.13 -2.30
CA VAL A 59 9.54 5.52 -2.52
C VAL A 59 9.35 5.81 -4.01
N LYS A 60 10.33 5.44 -4.86
CA LYS A 60 10.25 5.68 -6.31
C LYS A 60 9.02 5.03 -6.94
N ILE A 61 8.76 3.76 -6.59
CA ILE A 61 7.60 3.02 -7.10
C ILE A 61 6.30 3.61 -6.55
N SER A 62 6.25 3.94 -5.26
CA SER A 62 5.07 4.49 -4.59
C SER A 62 4.68 5.86 -5.16
N GLN A 63 5.65 6.76 -5.35
CA GLN A 63 5.42 8.05 -6.01
C GLN A 63 5.02 7.92 -7.47
N LEU A 64 5.54 6.91 -8.18
CA LEU A 64 5.11 6.66 -9.56
C LEU A 64 3.66 6.18 -9.60
N ALA A 65 3.29 5.22 -8.74
CA ALA A 65 1.92 4.71 -8.64
C ALA A 65 0.93 5.83 -8.26
N ASP A 66 1.32 6.68 -7.32
CA ASP A 66 0.56 7.86 -6.88
C ASP A 66 0.30 8.83 -8.04
N ARG A 67 1.36 9.24 -8.77
CA ARG A 67 1.22 10.10 -9.97
C ARG A 67 0.40 9.48 -11.10
N LEU A 68 0.37 8.14 -11.19
CA LEU A 68 -0.45 7.42 -12.17
C LEU A 68 -1.92 7.31 -11.73
N GLY A 69 -2.28 7.77 -10.52
CA GLY A 69 -3.64 7.76 -10.00
C GLY A 69 -4.08 6.38 -9.51
N MET A 70 -3.15 5.48 -9.16
CA MET A 70 -3.50 4.22 -8.49
C MET A 70 -4.04 4.51 -7.08
N GLU A 71 -4.96 3.69 -6.59
CA GLU A 71 -5.61 3.94 -5.30
C GLU A 71 -4.94 3.26 -4.11
N MET A 72 -4.09 2.24 -4.33
CA MET A 72 -3.63 1.38 -3.25
C MET A 72 -2.13 1.03 -3.31
N LEU A 73 -1.47 1.10 -2.15
CA LEU A 73 -0.15 0.51 -1.89
C LEU A 73 -0.27 -0.51 -0.78
N ILE A 74 0.13 -1.76 -1.04
CA ILE A 74 -0.07 -2.87 -0.10
C ILE A 74 1.24 -3.64 0.14
N PRO A 75 1.73 -3.72 1.38
CA PRO A 75 2.92 -4.49 1.72
C PRO A 75 2.59 -5.94 2.07
N VAL A 76 3.55 -6.84 1.85
CA VAL A 76 3.51 -8.22 2.32
C VAL A 76 3.99 -8.28 3.77
N GLY A 77 3.18 -8.89 4.65
CA GLY A 77 3.56 -9.19 6.03
C GLY A 77 4.46 -10.42 6.11
N ARG A 78 5.78 -10.22 6.13
CA ARG A 78 6.74 -11.34 6.19
C ARG A 78 8.00 -11.02 6.98
N TRP A 79 8.29 -11.90 7.94
CA TRP A 79 9.49 -11.87 8.77
C TRP A 79 10.34 -13.15 8.66
N LYS A 80 9.84 -14.16 7.94
CA LYS A 80 10.57 -15.37 7.61
C LYS A 80 10.42 -15.70 6.13
N HIS A 81 11.56 -15.84 5.46
CA HIS A 81 11.66 -16.18 4.04
C HIS A 81 11.52 -17.69 3.81
N PHE A 82 11.34 -18.07 2.54
CA PHE A 82 11.16 -19.47 2.14
C PHE A 82 12.47 -20.26 1.98
N GLY A 83 13.62 -19.59 2.01
CA GLY A 83 14.92 -20.19 1.70
C GLY A 83 15.03 -20.62 0.24
N GLY A 84 15.79 -21.69 -0.01
CA GLY A 84 16.03 -22.22 -1.36
C GLY A 84 17.01 -21.38 -2.19
N SER A 85 17.30 -21.84 -3.42
CA SER A 85 18.26 -21.18 -4.33
C SER A 85 17.80 -19.80 -4.81
N THR A 86 16.50 -19.53 -4.78
CA THR A 86 15.93 -18.25 -5.26
C THR A 86 15.99 -17.15 -4.21
N HIS A 87 16.29 -17.48 -2.95
CA HIS A 87 16.28 -16.51 -1.84
C HIS A 87 14.98 -15.66 -1.80
N PHE A 88 13.85 -16.27 -2.17
CA PHE A 88 12.57 -15.58 -2.34
C PHE A 88 12.10 -14.94 -1.03
N ASN A 89 11.86 -13.61 -1.08
CA ASN A 89 11.50 -12.79 0.07
C ASN A 89 12.48 -12.96 1.25
N GLU A 90 13.78 -13.09 0.98
CA GLU A 90 14.85 -13.10 2.00
C GLU A 90 14.93 -11.77 2.74
N ASN A 91 14.90 -10.65 2.01
CA ASN A 91 14.93 -9.30 2.58
C ASN A 91 13.53 -8.69 2.53
N ASN A 92 13.05 -8.18 3.67
CA ASN A 92 11.72 -7.61 3.79
C ASN A 92 11.78 -6.37 4.70
N LEU A 93 11.09 -5.31 4.31
CA LEU A 93 10.84 -4.15 5.17
C LEU A 93 9.62 -4.41 6.06
N GLU A 94 9.69 -3.92 7.30
CA GLU A 94 8.63 -4.05 8.30
C GLU A 94 7.39 -3.24 7.86
N VAL A 95 6.20 -3.82 7.96
CA VAL A 95 4.98 -3.35 7.29
C VAL A 95 4.42 -2.04 7.82
N TYR A 96 4.49 -1.77 9.13
CA TYR A 96 3.94 -0.54 9.72
C TYR A 96 4.86 0.66 9.46
N THR A 97 6.16 0.47 9.67
CA THR A 97 7.17 1.48 9.37
C THR A 97 7.26 1.76 7.88
N TRP A 98 7.16 0.73 7.04
CA TRP A 98 7.03 0.88 5.59
C TRP A 98 5.79 1.70 5.21
N ALA A 99 4.62 1.36 5.76
CA ALA A 99 3.38 2.07 5.43
C ALA A 99 3.44 3.54 5.85
N THR A 100 4.01 3.82 7.03
CA THR A 100 4.25 5.19 7.51
C THR A 100 5.17 5.94 6.55
N ALA A 101 6.29 5.32 6.15
CA ALA A 101 7.27 5.95 5.28
C ALA A 101 6.70 6.23 3.88
N MET A 102 5.91 5.31 3.32
CA MET A 102 5.26 5.53 2.03
C MET A 102 4.18 6.62 2.13
N ALA A 103 3.38 6.63 3.20
CA ALA A 103 2.36 7.66 3.41
C ALA A 103 2.97 9.07 3.54
N CYS A 104 4.18 9.20 4.10
CA CYS A 104 4.90 10.48 4.12
C CYS A 104 5.50 10.88 2.77
N ALA A 105 5.66 9.93 1.84
CA ALA A 105 6.34 10.14 0.56
C ALA A 105 5.39 10.29 -0.63
N THR A 106 4.08 10.13 -0.41
CA THR A 106 3.01 10.22 -1.42
C THR A 106 1.95 11.23 -0.99
N GLU A 107 1.13 11.70 -1.92
CA GLU A 107 0.14 12.77 -1.69
C GLU A 107 -1.30 12.25 -1.64
N GLU A 108 -1.69 11.37 -2.57
CA GLU A 108 -3.08 10.95 -2.72
C GLU A 108 -3.28 9.47 -2.38
N ILE A 109 -2.45 8.57 -2.90
CA ILE A 109 -2.62 7.11 -2.84
C ILE A 109 -2.82 6.57 -1.40
N MET A 110 -3.75 5.63 -1.24
CA MET A 110 -4.02 5.03 0.07
C MET A 110 -2.98 3.95 0.38
N VAL A 111 -2.29 4.11 1.51
CA VAL A 111 -1.29 3.16 1.98
C VAL A 111 -1.88 2.21 3.02
N PHE A 112 -1.66 0.91 2.84
CA PHE A 112 -2.10 -0.13 3.74
C PHE A 112 -0.94 -0.69 4.56
N ALA A 113 -1.25 -1.27 5.72
CA ALA A 113 -0.35 -2.10 6.50
C ALA A 113 -0.98 -3.47 6.73
N THR A 114 -0.21 -4.53 6.58
CA THR A 114 -0.68 -5.92 6.79
C THR A 114 -0.41 -6.32 8.24
N SER A 115 -1.45 -6.47 9.06
CA SER A 115 -1.30 -6.95 10.44
C SER A 115 -1.50 -8.46 10.54
N HIS A 116 -0.50 -9.18 11.02
CA HIS A 116 -0.69 -10.56 11.46
C HIS A 116 -1.22 -10.52 12.90
N VAL A 117 -2.53 -10.75 13.06
CA VAL A 117 -3.23 -10.63 14.35
C VAL A 117 -2.51 -11.31 15.53
N PRO A 118 -1.89 -12.50 15.38
CA PRO A 118 -1.18 -13.13 16.50
C PRO A 118 0.14 -12.44 16.91
N THR A 119 0.72 -11.60 16.05
CA THR A 119 2.06 -11.03 16.26
C THR A 119 2.04 -9.59 16.76
N VAL A 120 0.87 -8.95 16.80
CA VAL A 120 0.71 -7.53 17.20
C VAL A 120 -0.48 -7.38 18.13
N HIS A 121 -0.26 -6.78 19.30
CA HIS A 121 -1.35 -6.44 20.21
C HIS A 121 -2.22 -5.33 19.60
N PRO A 122 -3.56 -5.42 19.63
CA PRO A 122 -4.46 -4.45 18.97
C PRO A 122 -4.47 -3.01 19.56
N LEU A 123 -3.60 -2.74 20.55
CA LEU A 123 -3.45 -1.42 21.17
C LEU A 123 -2.09 -0.76 20.85
N LEU A 124 -1.21 -1.50 20.16
CA LEU A 124 -0.02 -0.93 19.51
C LEU A 124 -0.47 -0.29 18.19
#